data_AF-A0ABD5S8E5-F1
#
_entry.id   AF-A0ABD5S8E5-F1
#
_cell.length_a   1.000
_cell.length_b   1.000
_cell.length_c   1.000
_cell.angle_alpha   90.00
_cell.angle_beta   90.00
_cell.angle_gamma   90.00
#
_symmetry.space_group_name_H-M   'P 1'
#
loop_
_entity.id
_entity.type
_entity.pdbx_description
1 polymer ?
#
loop_
_entity_poly.entity_id
_entity_poly.type
_entity_poly.pdbx_seq_one_letter_code
_entity_poly.pdbx_strand_id
1 'polypeptide(L)' 'MSVLNSFGGLVSSIIASVLMLVFGILSFFITVFIVDVGAGLAGHSPSADFVALAAAILAAGVIVAGASPMAGLGEEDA' A
#
# COMPACT_ATOMS: atom_id res chain seq x y z
N MET A 1 17.17 17.01 27.23
CA MET A 1 16.36 17.39 26.06
C MET A 1 16.53 16.48 24.83
N SER A 2 17.58 15.65 24.73
CA SER A 2 17.76 14.71 23.60
C SER A 2 16.88 13.45 23.70
N VAL A 3 16.90 12.76 24.84
CA VAL A 3 16.15 11.50 25.04
C VAL A 3 14.64 11.67 24.85
N LEU A 4 14.04 12.71 25.43
CA LEU A 4 12.60 13.00 25.27
C LEU A 4 12.21 13.28 23.81
N ASN A 5 13.11 13.85 23.00
CA ASN A 5 12.88 14.08 21.58
C ASN A 5 13.02 12.79 20.76
N SER A 6 13.97 11.92 21.12
CA SER A 6 14.10 10.58 20.50
C SER A 6 12.92 9.67 20.80
N PHE A 7 12.39 9.69 22.03
CA PHE A 7 11.17 8.96 22.39
C PHE A 7 9.95 9.49 21.63
N GLY A 8 9.82 10.82 21.48
CA GLY A 8 8.78 11.42 20.62
C GLY A 8 8.90 10.99 19.16
N GLY A 9 10.12 10.97 18.61
CA GLY A 9 10.39 10.49 17.26
C GLY A 9 10.05 9.00 17.05
N LEU A 10 10.35 8.15 18.04
CA LEU A 10 10.02 6.73 18.00
C LEU A 10 8.51 6.49 18.04
N VAL A 11 7.77 7.19 18.91
CA VAL A 11 6.32 7.07 18.97
C VAL A 11 5.69 7.54 17.64
N SER A 12 6.20 8.64 17.07
CA SER A 12 5.76 9.14 15.77
C SER A 12 5.99 8.12 14.64
N SER A 13 7.17 7.49 14.60
CA SER A 13 7.48 6.50 13.55
C SER A 13 6.63 5.23 13.66
N ILE A 14 6.33 4.77 14.86
CA ILE A 14 5.42 3.64 15.09
C ILE A 14 4.01 3.99 14.62
N ILE A 15 3.50 5.17 14.97
CA ILE A 15 2.17 5.62 14.51
C ILE A 15 2.14 5.70 12.98
N ALA A 16 3.17 6.29 12.36
CA ALA A 16 3.28 6.37 10.92
C ALA A 16 3.31 4.99 10.25
N SER A 17 4.06 4.02 10.80
CA SER A 17 4.12 2.67 10.25
C SER A 17 2.78 1.95 10.39
N VAL A 18 2.06 2.13 11.50
CA VAL A 18 0.73 1.55 11.72
C VAL A 18 -0.27 2.14 10.72
N LEU A 19 -0.25 3.46 10.51
CA LEU A 19 -1.12 4.11 9.52
C LEU A 19 -0.83 3.62 8.10
N MET A 20 0.45 3.51 7.72
CA MET A 20 0.86 2.94 6.44
C MET A 20 0.36 1.51 6.27
N LEU A 21 0.46 0.69 7.33
CA LEU A 21 -0.04 -0.68 7.31
C LEU A 21 -1.56 -0.72 7.10
N VAL A 22 -2.31 0.12 7.81
CA VAL A 22 -3.78 0.21 7.65
C VAL A 22 -4.14 0.63 6.23
N PHE A 23 -3.49 1.65 5.67
CA PHE A 23 -3.72 2.05 4.28
C PHE A 23 -3.37 0.94 3.27
N GLY A 24 -2.28 0.21 3.50
CA GLY A 24 -1.92 -0.95 2.68
C GLY A 24 -2.98 -2.06 2.71
N ILE A 25 -3.50 -2.39 3.89
CA ILE A 25 -4.58 -3.39 4.05
C ILE A 25 -5.84 -2.94 3.31
N LEU A 26 -6.26 -1.69 3.50
CA LEU A 26 -7.43 -1.14 2.81
C LEU A 26 -7.25 -1.15 1.29
N SER A 27 -6.07 -0.76 0.80
CA SER A 27 -5.72 -0.81 -0.62
C SER A 27 -5.80 -2.22 -1.20
N PHE A 28 -5.34 -3.23 -0.46
CA PHE A 28 -5.43 -4.63 -0.89
C PHE A 28 -6.89 -5.09 -1.03
N PHE A 29 -7.77 -4.79 -0.07
CA PHE A 29 -9.19 -5.16 -0.16
C PHE A 29 -9.89 -4.52 -1.37
N ILE A 30 -9.61 -3.25 -1.63
CA ILE A 30 -10.13 -2.56 -2.83
C ILE A 30 -9.60 -3.25 -4.10
N THR A 31 -8.33 -3.66 -4.10
CA THR A 31 -7.71 -4.33 -5.24
C THR A 31 -8.34 -5.71 -5.50
N VAL A 32 -8.64 -6.49 -4.45
CA VAL A 32 -9.38 -7.77 -4.57
C VAL A 32 -10.73 -7.55 -5.25
N PHE A 33 -11.47 -6.52 -4.83
CA PHE A 33 -12.73 -6.15 -5.45
C PHE A 33 -12.57 -5.79 -6.93
N ILE A 34 -11.55 -4.99 -7.27
CA ILE A 34 -11.25 -4.62 -8.67
C ILE A 34 -10.97 -5.86 -9.53
N VAL A 35 -10.17 -6.81 -9.03
CA VAL A 35 -9.81 -8.03 -9.75
C VAL A 35 -11.02 -8.94 -9.96
N ASP A 36 -11.85 -9.13 -8.93
CA ASP A 36 -13.04 -9.98 -9.01
C ASP A 36 -14.08 -9.45 -10.01
N VAL A 37 -14.41 -8.15 -9.89
CA VAL A 37 -15.32 -7.48 -10.84
C VAL A 37 -14.72 -7.48 -12.25
N GLY A 38 -13.42 -7.19 -12.38
CA GLY A 38 -12.73 -7.20 -13.67
C GLY A 38 -12.76 -8.56 -14.36
N ALA A 39 -12.58 -9.64 -13.60
CA ALA A 39 -12.69 -11.00 -14.12
C ALA A 39 -14.10 -11.35 -14.58
N GLY A 40 -15.12 -10.91 -13.82
CA GLY A 40 -16.52 -11.04 -14.21
C GLY A 40 -16.84 -10.33 -15.53
N LEU A 41 -16.31 -9.12 -15.74
CA LEU A 41 -16.45 -8.39 -17.01
C LEU A 41 -15.74 -9.07 -18.18
N ALA A 42 -14.66 -9.81 -17.92
CA ALA A 42 -13.96 -10.60 -18.92
C ALA A 42 -14.62 -11.96 -19.21
N GLY A 43 -15.73 -12.30 -18.54
CA GLY A 43 -16.40 -13.59 -18.69
C GLY A 43 -15.67 -14.75 -18.01
N HIS A 44 -14.76 -14.46 -17.07
CA HIS A 44 -14.07 -15.47 -16.28
C HIS A 44 -14.69 -15.61 -14.89
N SER A 45 -14.62 -16.83 -14.35
CA SER A 45 -15.00 -17.12 -12.95
C SER A 45 -13.78 -17.68 -12.21
N PRO A 46 -12.84 -16.80 -11.80
CA PRO A 46 -11.63 -17.22 -11.12
C PRO A 46 -11.92 -17.79 -9.74
N SER A 47 -11.03 -18.67 -9.25
CA SER A 47 -11.08 -19.10 -7.85
C SER A 47 -10.66 -17.95 -6.92
N ALA A 48 -11.17 -17.96 -5.69
CA ALA A 48 -10.85 -16.92 -4.70
C ALA A 48 -9.34 -16.81 -4.43
N ASP A 49 -8.61 -17.93 -4.46
CA ASP A 49 -7.15 -17.95 -4.28
C ASP A 49 -6.43 -17.20 -5.40
N PHE A 50 -6.91 -17.33 -6.65
CA PHE A 50 -6.34 -16.61 -7.78
C PHE A 50 -6.60 -15.10 -7.69
N VAL A 51 -7.82 -14.70 -7.30
CA VAL A 51 -8.17 -13.29 -7.09
C VAL A 51 -7.29 -12.67 -6.01
N ALA A 52 -7.11 -13.37 -4.88
CA ALA A 52 -6.27 -12.88 -3.77
C ALA A 52 -4.80 -12.74 -4.19
N LEU A 53 -4.24 -13.72 -4.91
CA LEU A 53 -2.87 -13.67 -5.41
C LEU A 53 -2.67 -12.56 -6.44
N ALA A 54 -3.56 -12.45 -7.42
CA ALA A 54 -3.50 -11.41 -8.45
C ALA A 54 -3.62 -10.02 -7.81
N ALA A 55 -4.54 -9.85 -6.86
CA ALA A 55 -4.69 -8.61 -6.12
C ALA A 55 -3.45 -8.27 -5.26
N ALA A 56 -2.78 -9.26 -4.68
CA ALA A 56 -1.55 -9.04 -3.90
C ALA A 56 -0.42 -8.52 -4.79
N ILE A 57 -0.23 -9.11 -5.97
CA ILE A 57 0.77 -8.66 -6.95
C ILE A 57 0.45 -7.25 -7.43
N LEU A 58 -0.82 -6.97 -7.74
CA LEU A 58 -1.25 -5.65 -8.22
C LEU A 58 -1.09 -4.57 -7.14
N ALA A 59 -1.49 -4.88 -5.90
CA ALA A 59 -1.33 -3.99 -4.75
C ALA A 59 0.16 -3.67 -4.50
N ALA A 60 1.04 -4.66 -4.59
CA ALA A 60 2.49 -4.43 -4.49
C ALA A 60 2.99 -3.49 -5.60
N GLY A 61 2.55 -3.68 -6.84
CA GLY A 61 2.88 -2.80 -7.96
C GLY A 61 2.39 -1.37 -7.76
N VAL A 62 1.17 -1.17 -7.27
CA VAL A 62 0.58 0.15 -7.00
C VAL A 62 1.30 0.86 -5.85
N ILE A 63 1.68 0.15 -4.79
CA ILE A 63 2.46 0.72 -3.68
C ILE A 63 3.83 1.20 -4.17
N VAL A 64 4.51 0.39 -4.99
CA VAL A 64 5.83 0.77 -5.56
C VAL A 64 5.71 1.94 -6.53
N ALA A 65 4.70 1.93 -7.42
CA ALA A 65 4.46 3.04 -8.35
C ALA A 65 4.04 4.32 -7.62
N GLY A 66 3.26 4.22 -6.56
CA GLY A 66 2.88 5.35 -5.70
C GLY A 66 4.04 5.97 -4.93
N ALA A 67 5.13 5.23 -4.72
CA ALA A 67 6.35 5.79 -4.13
C ALA A 67 7.16 6.64 -5.13
N SER A 68 6.95 6.48 -6.45
CA SER A 68 7.73 7.19 -7.47
C SER A 68 7.51 8.70 -7.51
N PRO A 69 6.28 9.25 -7.38
CA PRO A 69 6.09 10.70 -7.26
C PRO A 69 6.79 11.27 -6.03
N MET A 70 6.82 10.55 -4.90
CA MET A 70 7.50 11.01 -3.68
C MET A 70 9.02 11.04 -3.83
N ALA A 71 9.59 10.19 -4.68
CA ALA A 71 11.02 10.19 -4.97
C ALA A 71 11.46 11.49 -5.67
N GLY A 72 10.66 12.01 -6.61
CA GLY A 72 10.96 13.25 -7.32
C GLY A 72 10.91 14.51 -6.45
N LEU A 73 10.16 14.51 -5.35
CA LEU A 73 10.03 15.66 -4.44
C LEU A 73 11.25 15.82 -3.53
N GLY A 74 12.05 14.75 -3.35
CA GLY A 74 13.28 14.78 -2.55
C GLY A 74 14.50 15.30 -3.31
N GLU A 75 14.40 15.45 -4.64
CA GLU A 75 15.47 15.97 -5.51
C GLU A 75 15.40 17.49 -5.70
N GLU A 76 14.24 18.12 -5.46
CA GLU A 76 14.08 19.57 -5.64
C GLU A 76 14.80 20.42 -4.56
N ASP A 77 15.31 19.78 -3.51
CA ASP A 77 16.04 20.42 -2.39
C ASP A 77 17.56 20.07 -2.35
N ALA A 78 18.13 19.45 -3.39
CA ALA A 78 19.56 19.06 -3.45
C ALA A 78 20.43 19.93 -4.38
#